data_AF-Q46233-F1
#
_entry.id   AF-Q46233-F1
#
_cell.length_a   1.000
_cell.length_b   1.000
_cell.length_c   1.000
_cell.angle_alpha   90.00
_cell.angle_beta   90.00
_cell.angle_gamma   90.00
#
_symmetry.space_group_name_H-M   'P 1'
#
loop_
_entity.id
_entity.type
_entity.pdbx_description
1 polymer ?
#
loop_
_entity_poly.entity_id
_entity_poly.type
_entity_poly.pdbx_seq_one_letter_code
_entity_poly.pdbx_strand_id
1 'polypeptide(L)'
;KFGLLLQDEASGKLSFNVGVIDLNDKVGRLTLNLRYPVTKTLDDMMTPFNERIKGTGIEIENFEHQKPLYFSPDHPLIKTLKNVYKEETGKEGELMSIGGGTYAKEMPNIVAFGPIFPGEPDVHC
;
A
#
# COMPACT_ATOMS: atom_id res chain seq x y z
N LYS A 1 -10.52 7.62 -17.99
CA LYS A 1 -10.40 7.58 -16.50
C LYS A 1 -10.72 6.15 -16.05
N PHE A 2 -9.78 5.42 -15.43
CA PHE A 2 -9.93 3.97 -15.12
C PHE A 2 -10.95 3.63 -14.03
N GLY A 3 -11.54 4.62 -13.34
CA GLY A 3 -12.77 4.43 -12.54
C GLY A 3 -12.66 3.50 -11.32
N LEU A 4 -11.45 3.07 -10.93
CA LEU A 4 -11.18 2.28 -9.74
C LEU A 4 -11.13 3.22 -8.51
N LEU A 5 -12.30 3.61 -8.00
CA LEU A 5 -12.41 4.42 -6.78
C LEU A 5 -12.52 3.49 -5.56
N LEU A 6 -11.40 2.86 -5.19
CA LEU A 6 -11.29 2.16 -3.91
C LEU A 6 -10.68 3.11 -2.87
N GLN A 7 -11.27 3.19 -1.68
CA GLN A 7 -10.78 4.00 -0.57
C GLN A 7 -11.12 3.33 0.76
N ASP A 8 -10.25 3.49 1.77
CA ASP A 8 -10.58 3.27 3.17
C ASP A 8 -10.00 4.37 4.09
N GLU A 9 -10.43 4.38 5.35
CA GLU A 9 -9.95 5.34 6.36
C GLU A 9 -8.51 5.02 6.80
N ALA A 10 -8.13 3.74 6.81
CA ALA A 10 -6.86 3.29 7.37
C ALA A 10 -5.65 3.56 6.47
N SER A 11 -5.81 3.45 5.15
CA SER A 11 -4.74 3.51 4.14
C SER A 11 -5.02 4.50 3.00
N GLY A 12 -6.23 5.05 2.95
CA GLY A 12 -6.60 6.11 2.01
C GLY A 12 -7.06 5.56 0.65
N LYS A 13 -6.88 6.37 -0.39
CA LYS A 13 -7.35 6.08 -1.75
C LYS A 13 -6.38 5.17 -2.49
N LEU A 14 -6.93 4.34 -3.39
CA LEU A 14 -6.15 3.60 -4.36
C LEU A 14 -5.22 4.54 -5.12
N SER A 15 -3.93 4.23 -5.10
CA SER A 15 -2.89 4.97 -5.82
C SER A 15 -2.59 4.24 -7.13
N PHE A 16 -2.69 5.00 -8.22
CA PHE A 16 -2.42 4.53 -9.58
C PHE A 16 -1.21 5.29 -10.12
N ASN A 17 -0.06 4.64 -10.19
CA ASN A 17 1.16 5.23 -10.72
C ASN A 17 1.53 4.56 -12.05
N VAL A 18 1.70 5.36 -13.10
CA VAL A 18 2.27 4.92 -14.38
C VAL A 18 3.76 5.20 -14.31
N GLY A 19 4.56 4.16 -14.05
CA GLY A 19 5.99 4.30 -13.80
C GLY A 19 6.79 4.45 -15.09
N VAL A 20 6.43 3.70 -16.14
CA VAL A 20 7.13 3.71 -17.41
C VAL A 20 6.13 3.58 -18.55
N ILE A 21 6.31 4.40 -19.58
CA ILE A 21 5.61 4.31 -20.86
C ILE A 21 6.68 4.07 -21.91
N ASP A 22 6.66 2.91 -22.54
CA ASP A 22 7.54 2.57 -23.65
C ASP A 22 6.65 2.37 -24.90
N LEU A 23 6.88 3.19 -25.93
CA LEU A 23 6.09 3.21 -27.14
C LEU A 23 7.02 3.07 -28.33
N ASN A 24 6.82 2.03 -29.13
CA ASN A 24 7.45 1.89 -30.44
C ASN A 24 6.38 1.79 -31.54
N ASP A 25 6.82 1.77 -32.80
CA ASP A 25 5.93 1.79 -33.98
C ASP A 25 4.97 0.59 -34.07
N LYS A 26 5.15 -0.45 -33.25
CA LYS A 26 4.36 -1.70 -33.27
C LYS A 26 3.67 -2.03 -31.94
N VAL A 27 4.24 -1.64 -30.80
CA VAL A 27 3.81 -2.03 -29.46
C VAL A 27 3.98 -0.86 -28.49
N GLY A 28 2.98 -0.67 -27.63
CA GLY A 28 3.08 0.16 -26.44
C GLY A 28 3.07 -0.69 -25.17
N ARG A 29 4.07 -0.52 -24.31
CA ARG A 29 4.17 -1.15 -22.99
C ARG A 29 4.00 -0.10 -21.90
N LEU A 30 3.12 -0.40 -20.94
CA LEU A 30 2.85 0.44 -19.78
C LEU A 30 3.21 -0.34 -18.52
N THR A 31 4.12 0.19 -17.71
CA THR A 31 4.43 -0.36 -16.39
C THR A 31 3.63 0.41 -15.34
N LEU A 32 2.74 -0.31 -14.65
CA LEU A 32 1.84 0.26 -13.66
C LEU A 32 2.25 -0.21 -12.26
N ASN A 33 2.29 0.72 -11.30
CA ASN A 33 2.37 0.41 -9.88
C ASN A 33 1.03 0.78 -9.24
N LEU A 34 0.30 -0.24 -8.78
CA LEU A 34 -1.03 -0.12 -8.19
C LEU A 34 -0.95 -0.44 -6.71
N ARG A 35 -1.47 0.48 -5.88
CA ARG A 35 -1.62 0.26 -4.43
C ARG A 35 -3.08 0.44 -4.08
N TYR A 36 -3.73 -0.65 -3.68
CA TYR A 36 -5.13 -0.64 -3.28
C TYR A 36 -5.27 -0.60 -1.75
N PRO A 37 -6.44 -0.16 -1.23
CA PRO A 37 -6.63 0.01 0.21
C PRO A 37 -6.55 -1.31 0.98
N VAL A 38 -6.02 -1.27 2.20
CA VAL A 38 -5.73 -2.46 3.02
C VAL A 38 -6.97 -3.29 3.37
N THR A 39 -8.15 -2.67 3.35
CA THR A 39 -9.44 -3.34 3.58
C THR A 39 -10.00 -4.05 2.34
N LYS A 40 -9.37 -3.92 1.18
CA LYS A 40 -9.79 -4.53 -0.09
C LYS A 40 -8.91 -5.70 -0.48
N THR A 41 -9.44 -6.58 -1.30
CA THR A 41 -8.72 -7.69 -1.89
C THR A 41 -8.15 -7.31 -3.26
N LEU A 42 -7.20 -8.11 -3.75
CA LEU A 42 -6.72 -7.95 -5.12
C LEU A 42 -7.88 -8.09 -6.13
N ASP A 43 -8.81 -9.01 -5.88
CA ASP A 43 -9.95 -9.28 -6.77
C ASP A 43 -10.91 -8.10 -6.87
N ASP A 44 -11.11 -7.35 -5.77
CA ASP A 44 -11.90 -6.12 -5.75
C ASP A 44 -11.34 -5.06 -6.70
N MET A 45 -10.03 -5.09 -6.99
CA MET A 45 -9.36 -4.22 -7.94
C MET A 45 -9.28 -4.84 -9.34
N MET A 46 -8.85 -6.10 -9.42
CA MET A 46 -8.55 -6.78 -10.69
C MET A 46 -9.80 -7.11 -11.48
N THR A 47 -10.91 -7.45 -10.84
CA THR A 47 -12.18 -7.75 -11.53
C THR A 47 -12.66 -6.56 -12.37
N PRO A 48 -12.92 -5.36 -11.78
CA PRO A 48 -13.33 -4.20 -12.57
C PRO A 48 -12.23 -3.68 -13.52
N PHE A 49 -10.95 -3.93 -13.22
CA PHE A 49 -9.85 -3.60 -14.13
C PHE A 49 -9.88 -4.46 -15.40
N ASN A 50 -9.96 -5.78 -15.23
CA ASN A 50 -10.02 -6.76 -16.30
C ASN A 50 -11.25 -6.56 -17.19
N GLU A 51 -12.41 -6.25 -16.59
CA GLU A 51 -13.62 -5.91 -17.34
C GLU A 51 -13.43 -4.70 -18.27
N ARG A 52 -12.66 -3.69 -17.84
CA ARG A 52 -12.43 -2.48 -18.63
C ARG A 52 -11.43 -2.67 -19.76
N ILE A 53 -10.44 -3.55 -19.59
CA ILE A 53 -9.46 -3.85 -20.66
C ILE A 53 -9.96 -4.94 -21.60
N LYS A 54 -11.01 -5.69 -21.23
CA LYS A 54 -11.60 -6.72 -22.08
C LYS A 54 -12.03 -6.13 -23.43
N GLY A 55 -11.53 -6.72 -24.52
CA GLY A 55 -11.84 -6.29 -25.89
C GLY A 55 -11.03 -5.09 -26.39
N THR A 56 -10.12 -4.53 -25.58
CA THR A 56 -9.23 -3.43 -26.00
C THR A 56 -7.94 -3.91 -26.69
N GLY A 57 -7.67 -5.22 -26.66
CA GLY A 57 -6.41 -5.81 -27.14
C GLY A 57 -5.23 -5.59 -26.19
N ILE A 58 -5.45 -5.01 -25.01
CA ILE A 58 -4.45 -4.85 -23.96
C ILE A 58 -4.28 -6.18 -23.22
N GLU A 59 -3.03 -6.65 -23.14
CA GLU A 59 -2.65 -7.83 -22.37
C GLU A 59 -1.83 -7.43 -21.13
N ILE A 60 -2.05 -8.12 -20.02
CA ILE A 60 -1.28 -7.92 -18.79
C ILE A 60 -0.14 -8.94 -18.77
N GLU A 61 1.09 -8.44 -18.83
CA GLU A 61 2.31 -9.24 -18.67
C GLU A 61 3.05 -8.86 -17.39
N ASN A 62 3.85 -9.78 -16.84
CA ASN A 62 4.72 -9.56 -15.67
C ASN A 62 3.98 -8.99 -14.44
N PHE A 63 2.82 -9.57 -14.13
CA PHE A 63 2.04 -9.18 -12.96
C PHE A 63 2.67 -9.72 -11.68
N GLU A 64 3.16 -8.82 -10.83
CA GLU A 64 3.61 -9.12 -9.48
C GLU A 64 2.64 -8.53 -8.45
N HIS A 65 2.34 -9.30 -7.40
CA HIS A 65 1.43 -8.87 -6.35
C HIS A 65 1.98 -9.18 -4.97
N GLN A 66 2.08 -8.14 -4.14
CA GLN A 66 2.36 -8.26 -2.71
C GLN A 66 1.14 -7.76 -1.93
N LYS A 67 0.61 -8.60 -1.05
CA LYS A 67 -0.58 -8.26 -0.24
C LYS A 67 -0.27 -7.08 0.69
N PRO A 68 -1.25 -6.19 0.94
CA PRO A 68 -1.13 -5.18 1.97
C PRO A 68 -0.91 -5.85 3.34
N LEU A 69 -0.02 -5.26 4.14
CA LEU A 69 0.21 -5.65 5.51
C LEU A 69 -0.49 -4.64 6.42
N TYR A 70 -1.50 -5.09 7.16
CA TYR A 70 -2.27 -4.25 8.06
C TYR A 70 -2.57 -4.99 9.36
N PHE A 71 -2.35 -4.31 10.47
CA PHE A 71 -2.75 -4.76 11.79
C PHE A 71 -3.80 -3.81 12.34
N SER A 72 -4.88 -4.36 12.88
CA SER A 72 -5.88 -3.55 13.59
C SER A 72 -5.22 -2.79 14.76
N PRO A 73 -5.62 -1.55 15.06
CA PRO A 73 -5.23 -0.85 16.28
C PRO A 73 -5.47 -1.66 17.56
N ASP A 74 -6.46 -2.55 17.53
CA ASP A 74 -6.79 -3.42 18.66
C ASP A 74 -5.90 -4.65 18.81
N HIS A 75 -5.03 -4.92 17.82
CA HIS A 75 -4.18 -6.10 17.81
C HIS A 75 -3.22 -6.08 19.01
N PRO A 76 -3.00 -7.21 19.72
CA PRO A 76 -2.15 -7.26 20.90
C PRO A 76 -0.75 -6.69 20.67
N LEU A 77 -0.14 -6.98 19.51
CA LEU A 77 1.16 -6.43 19.12
C LEU A 77 1.16 -4.89 19.07
N ILE A 78 0.13 -4.29 18.47
CA ILE A 78 0.02 -2.83 18.33
C ILE A 78 -0.19 -2.18 19.69
N LYS A 79 -1.04 -2.76 20.54
CA LYS A 79 -1.25 -2.30 21.92
C LYS A 79 0.03 -2.36 22.73
N THR A 80 0.78 -3.46 22.66
CA THR A 80 2.06 -3.60 23.36
C THR A 80 3.06 -2.54 22.92
N LEU A 81 3.24 -2.34 21.60
CA LEU A 81 4.15 -1.31 21.09
C LEU A 81 3.74 0.10 21.49
N LYS A 82 2.44 0.40 21.46
CA LYS A 82 1.91 1.70 21.92
C LYS A 82 2.16 1.94 23.41
N ASN A 83 2.00 0.91 24.23
CA ASN A 83 2.26 1.00 25.67
C ASN A 83 3.74 1.24 25.95
N VAL A 84 4.64 0.47 25.33
CA VAL A 84 6.09 0.66 25.48
C VAL A 84 6.51 2.07 25.02
N TYR A 85 5.98 2.55 23.90
CA TYR A 85 6.25 3.92 23.45
C TYR A 85 5.79 4.96 24.47
N LYS A 86 4.60 4.79 25.05
CA LYS A 86 4.06 5.71 26.06
C LYS A 86 4.86 5.68 27.36
N GLU A 87 5.31 4.50 27.79
CA GLU A 87 6.13 4.32 28.98
C GLU A 87 7.49 5.02 28.84
N GLU A 88 8.14 4.85 27.70
CA GLU A 88 9.50 5.39 27.46
C GLU A 88 9.49 6.88 27.08
N THR A 89 8.47 7.36 26.38
CA THR A 89 8.44 8.76 25.87
C THR A 89 7.51 9.69 26.63
N GLY A 90 6.59 9.14 27.43
CA GLY A 90 5.51 9.90 28.08
C GLY A 90 4.45 10.47 27.12
N LYS A 91 4.52 10.17 25.82
CA LYS A 91 3.60 10.69 24.79
C LYS A 91 2.63 9.62 24.30
N GLU A 92 1.42 10.03 23.92
CA GLU A 92 0.51 9.16 23.17
C GLU A 92 1.06 8.97 21.75
N GLY A 93 1.48 7.75 21.42
CA GLY A 93 1.91 7.42 20.06
C GLY A 93 0.73 7.40 19.10
N GLU A 94 0.82 8.19 18.02
CA GLU A 94 -0.14 8.13 16.91
C GLU A 94 0.16 6.93 16.02
N LEU A 95 -0.87 6.14 15.73
CA LEU A 95 -0.76 5.01 14.81
C LEU A 95 -0.89 5.54 13.38
N MET A 96 0.20 5.46 12.63
CA MET A 96 0.21 5.84 11.21
C MET A 96 0.33 4.61 10.32
N SER A 97 -0.52 4.55 9.29
CA SER A 97 -0.37 3.60 8.20
C SER A 97 0.43 4.26 7.08
N ILE A 98 1.64 3.78 6.82
CA ILE A 98 2.47 4.25 5.70
C ILE A 98 2.29 3.34 4.49
N GLY A 99 2.12 3.94 3.31
CA GLY A 99 1.97 3.20 2.05
C GLY A 99 3.26 2.55 1.54
N GLY A 100 4.34 2.50 2.33
CA GLY A 100 5.66 2.00 1.94
C GLY A 100 5.75 0.47 1.83
N GLY A 101 6.61 -0.02 0.94
CA GLY A 101 7.05 -1.41 0.93
C GLY A 101 8.15 -1.60 1.97
N THR A 102 7.78 -1.73 3.24
CA THR A 102 8.77 -2.00 4.31
C THR A 102 9.12 -3.49 4.32
N TYR A 103 10.31 -3.83 4.83
CA TYR A 103 10.73 -5.23 5.05
C TYR A 103 9.75 -6.04 5.91
N ALA A 104 8.87 -5.35 6.65
CA ALA A 104 7.81 -5.97 7.42
C ALA A 104 6.88 -6.88 6.58
N LYS A 105 6.81 -6.68 5.25
CA LYS A 105 5.99 -7.50 4.35
C LYS A 105 6.56 -8.89 4.06
N GLU A 106 7.85 -9.13 4.32
CA GLU A 106 8.52 -10.40 4.04
C GLU A 106 8.28 -11.47 5.11
N MET A 107 7.75 -11.10 6.29
CA MET A 107 7.48 -12.02 7.39
C MET A 107 6.13 -11.74 8.06
N PRO A 108 5.35 -12.78 8.41
CA PRO A 108 4.13 -12.58 9.16
C PRO A 108 4.43 -11.99 10.55
N ASN A 109 3.56 -11.10 11.03
CA ASN A 109 3.65 -10.47 12.37
C ASN A 109 4.79 -9.47 12.58
N ILE A 110 5.37 -8.90 11.52
CA ILE A 110 6.31 -7.78 11.64
C ILE A 110 5.56 -6.46 11.44
N VAL A 111 5.87 -5.48 12.29
CA VAL A 111 5.39 -4.09 12.17
C VAL A 111 6.61 -3.20 12.10
N ALA A 112 6.61 -2.25 11.16
CA ALA A 112 7.63 -1.21 11.13
C ALA A 112 7.40 -0.27 12.33
N PHE A 113 8.34 -0.26 13.26
CA PHE A 113 8.35 0.63 14.42
C PHE A 113 9.68 1.37 14.43
N GLY A 114 9.64 2.71 14.47
CA GLY A 114 10.84 3.52 14.26
C GLY A 114 10.71 4.94 14.84
N PRO A 115 11.84 5.67 14.92
CA PRO A 115 12.00 6.85 15.77
C PRO A 115 11.45 8.15 15.14
N ILE A 116 10.54 8.08 14.18
CA ILE A 116 9.98 9.30 13.57
C ILE A 116 9.02 9.92 14.58
N PHE A 117 9.48 10.97 15.27
CA PHE A 117 8.66 11.71 16.20
C PHE A 117 7.70 12.65 15.48
N PRO A 118 6.51 12.91 16.06
CA PRO A 118 5.57 13.87 15.49
C PRO A 118 6.23 15.23 15.26
N GLY A 119 6.30 15.67 13.99
CA GLY A 119 6.87 16.96 13.60
C GLY A 119 8.33 16.94 13.12
N GLU A 120 9.01 15.79 13.15
CA GLU A 120 10.32 15.66 12.51
C GLU A 120 10.18 15.29 11.03
N PRO A 121 10.99 15.90 10.13
CA PRO A 121 10.98 15.53 8.72
C PRO A 121 11.41 14.07 8.56
N ASP A 122 10.74 13.38 7.65
CA ASP A 122 11.03 11.98 7.31
C ASP A 122 12.42 11.92 6.65
N VAL A 123 13.44 11.63 7.45
CA VAL A 123 14.82 11.44 6.99
C VAL A 123 14.99 9.96 6.61
N HIS A 124 14.45 9.59 5.46
CA HIS A 124 14.79 8.31 4.83
C HIS A 124 16.29 8.30 4.51
N CYS A 125 17.07 7.54 5.29
CA CYS A 125 18.38 7.03 4.88
C CYS A 125 18.19 5.64 4.25
#